data_AF-A0A661NT77-F1
#
_entry.id   AF-A0A661NT77-F1
#
_cell.length_a   1.000
_cell.length_b   1.000
_cell.length_c   1.000
_cell.angle_alpha   90.00
_cell.angle_beta   90.00
_cell.angle_gamma   90.00
#
_symmetry.space_group_name_H-M   'P 1'
#
loop_
_entity.id
_entity.type
_entity.pdbx_description
1 polymer ?
#
loop_
_entity_poly.entity_id
_entity_poly.type
_entity_poly.pdbx_seq_one_letter_code
_entity_poly.pdbx_strand_id
1 'polypeptide(L)'
;GICRRACTPLDCDDVGAECGWVDDGCGRAIYCGHCPEPDTCGGGGVSNQCGCSPDCNGRQCGPDGCGDSCGDCPAGEICNEAVGQCETECIPRDCWDQGKDCGVVSDGCGGSDDCGECDWPDTCGGGGEANVCGCTIQCEGRECGPDGCDGSCGECPPYTACDADGRCQYQVPEMSGAWYVEHYFDVRGALPEFLQDLAGPMDLLDRWLNECDFTGIGFIDDYLCDLVDQFVPDWVGDVVHILNSIYWILGEMRVEGEMRLAHLNPPELLSGVEDWELVQVRYPDACCYGDPGECHPHQDPEFPECANIDISRGDFDFGHVGLEVEPFTARIDITPGSPPQFTLRVDERRVRIEYSKFVGLVIDLLIDIFTGYDSLEDAIMDIIDCQDIQDLIDDTFGDLAPDIRQQCENLKPAIVAGVYDILDQIGVGWKLMRFSGPATLTVEEDDPPWGSVLGRKDHESSNDGSWQGSFNIVFEGPLSGSWYAER
;
A
#
# COMPACT_ATOMS: atom_id res chain seq x y z
N GLY A 1 -4.95 79.99 19.80
CA GLY A 1 -4.99 79.34 18.47
C GLY A 1 -6.42 79.35 18.01
N ILE A 2 -6.68 79.76 16.76
CA ILE A 2 -8.02 79.69 16.16
C ILE A 2 -8.16 78.31 15.53
N CYS A 3 -9.12 77.50 15.99
CA CYS A 3 -9.50 76.25 15.31
C CYS A 3 -10.25 76.62 14.02
N ARG A 4 -9.70 76.31 12.85
CA ARG A 4 -10.46 76.35 11.59
C ARG A 4 -11.36 75.12 11.48
N ARG A 5 -12.54 75.29 10.88
CA ARG A 5 -13.52 74.22 10.63
C ARG A 5 -12.85 73.02 9.96
N ALA A 6 -13.28 71.82 10.33
CA ALA A 6 -12.91 70.58 9.64
C ALA A 6 -13.19 70.74 8.15
N CYS A 7 -12.16 70.55 7.34
CA CYS A 7 -12.31 70.48 5.89
C CYS A 7 -12.95 69.13 5.56
N THR A 8 -13.98 69.13 4.71
CA THR A 8 -14.61 67.90 4.23
C THR A 8 -14.01 67.62 2.85
N PRO A 9 -13.20 66.55 2.69
CA PRO A 9 -12.62 66.18 1.40
C PRO A 9 -13.71 65.94 0.36
N LEU A 10 -13.53 66.50 -0.84
CA LEU A 10 -14.33 66.18 -2.01
C LEU A 10 -13.84 64.85 -2.63
N ASP A 11 -14.75 64.10 -3.24
CA ASP A 11 -14.38 62.95 -4.08
C ASP A 11 -14.30 63.32 -5.58
N CYS A 12 -14.05 62.33 -6.43
CA CYS A 12 -13.86 62.54 -7.87
C CYS A 12 -15.13 63.05 -8.58
N ASP A 13 -16.30 62.61 -8.14
CA ASP A 13 -17.57 63.07 -8.69
C ASP A 13 -17.85 64.51 -8.25
N ASP A 14 -17.56 64.84 -6.99
CA ASP A 14 -17.70 66.19 -6.43
C ASP A 14 -16.83 67.23 -7.17
N VAL A 15 -15.63 66.84 -7.64
CA VAL A 15 -14.72 67.71 -8.40
C VAL A 15 -14.88 67.57 -9.92
N GLY A 16 -15.75 66.67 -10.39
CA GLY A 16 -16.03 66.44 -11.82
C GLY A 16 -14.84 65.88 -12.60
N ALA A 17 -14.03 65.03 -11.98
CA ALA A 17 -12.85 64.41 -12.58
C ALA A 17 -13.07 62.92 -12.84
N GLU A 18 -12.84 62.49 -14.08
CA GLU A 18 -12.94 61.09 -14.52
C GLU A 18 -11.58 60.37 -14.50
N CYS A 19 -10.48 61.11 -14.40
CA CYS A 19 -9.13 60.55 -14.48
C CYS A 19 -8.10 61.45 -13.77
N GLY A 20 -6.92 60.89 -13.52
CA GLY A 20 -5.76 61.66 -13.05
C GLY A 20 -5.82 62.04 -11.57
N TRP A 21 -4.90 62.90 -11.15
CA TRP A 21 -4.77 63.35 -9.77
C TRP A 21 -5.35 64.76 -9.58
N VAL A 22 -6.26 64.91 -8.63
CA VAL A 22 -6.95 66.18 -8.32
C VAL A 22 -6.84 66.49 -6.83
N ASP A 23 -6.84 67.77 -6.44
CA ASP A 23 -6.87 68.17 -5.03
C ASP A 23 -8.28 68.04 -4.45
N ASP A 24 -8.40 67.44 -3.27
CA ASP A 24 -9.68 67.22 -2.55
C ASP A 24 -10.28 68.50 -1.93
N GLY A 25 -9.72 69.67 -2.23
CA GLY A 25 -10.07 70.96 -1.64
C GLY A 25 -9.58 71.16 -0.19
N CYS A 26 -8.94 70.14 0.38
CA CYS A 26 -8.39 70.11 1.73
C CYS A 26 -6.85 69.98 1.74
N GLY A 27 -6.22 70.02 0.56
CA GLY A 27 -4.77 69.96 0.39
C GLY A 27 -4.21 68.54 0.21
N ARG A 28 -5.06 67.55 -0.08
CA ARG A 28 -4.66 66.17 -0.36
C ARG A 28 -5.06 65.77 -1.78
N ALA A 29 -4.17 65.09 -2.49
CA ALA A 29 -4.46 64.58 -3.82
C ALA A 29 -5.31 63.30 -3.76
N ILE A 30 -6.33 63.23 -4.60
CA ILE A 30 -7.18 62.06 -4.88
C ILE A 30 -6.94 61.60 -6.32
N TYR A 31 -7.01 60.29 -6.56
CA TYR A 31 -6.81 59.69 -7.90
C TYR A 31 -8.14 59.20 -8.46
N CYS A 32 -8.53 59.74 -9.61
CA CYS A 32 -9.85 59.53 -10.22
C CYS A 32 -9.85 58.47 -11.33
N GLY A 33 -8.76 57.72 -11.49
CA GLY A 33 -8.66 56.60 -12.42
C GLY A 33 -7.81 56.90 -13.65
N HIS A 34 -7.80 55.94 -14.57
CA HIS A 34 -7.10 56.00 -15.87
C HIS A 34 -8.11 55.90 -17.00
N CYS A 35 -7.75 56.46 -18.16
CA CYS A 35 -8.61 56.42 -19.34
C CYS A 35 -8.36 55.14 -20.15
N PRO A 36 -9.40 54.55 -20.76
CA PRO A 36 -9.20 53.49 -21.74
C PRO A 36 -8.52 54.05 -22.99
N GLU A 37 -7.62 53.28 -23.59
CA GLU A 37 -6.98 53.69 -24.85
C GLU A 37 -8.04 53.86 -25.97
N PRO A 38 -7.91 54.87 -26.86
CA PRO A 38 -6.78 55.78 -27.02
C PRO A 38 -6.84 57.07 -26.17
N ASP A 39 -7.81 57.22 -25.28
CA ASP A 39 -7.98 58.45 -24.49
C ASP A 39 -6.83 58.65 -23.49
N THR A 40 -6.45 59.90 -23.29
CA THR A 40 -5.51 60.29 -22.24
C THR A 40 -6.14 61.29 -21.30
N CYS A 41 -5.65 61.36 -20.07
CA CYS A 41 -6.26 62.24 -19.08
C CYS A 41 -6.01 63.70 -19.44
N GLY A 42 -7.06 64.42 -19.84
CA GLY A 42 -6.96 65.76 -20.41
C GLY A 42 -6.73 65.82 -21.92
N GLY A 43 -6.67 64.68 -22.62
CA GLY A 43 -6.34 64.63 -24.04
C GLY A 43 -7.35 65.33 -24.95
N GLY A 44 -8.64 65.34 -24.57
CA GLY A 44 -9.69 66.10 -25.27
C GLY A 44 -9.64 67.63 -25.06
N GLY A 45 -8.57 68.15 -24.44
CA GLY A 45 -8.41 69.57 -24.11
C GLY A 45 -9.12 70.02 -22.83
N VAL A 46 -9.82 69.12 -22.13
CA VAL A 46 -10.47 69.37 -20.83
C VAL A 46 -9.75 68.60 -19.74
N SER A 47 -9.11 69.31 -18.80
CA SER A 47 -8.35 68.70 -17.70
C SER A 47 -9.18 67.69 -16.90
N ASN A 48 -8.56 66.57 -16.54
CA ASN A 48 -9.14 65.51 -15.70
C ASN A 48 -10.39 64.83 -16.26
N GLN A 49 -10.67 65.01 -17.56
CA GLN A 49 -11.65 64.21 -18.29
C GLN A 49 -10.92 63.30 -19.27
N CYS A 50 -11.49 62.13 -19.51
CA CYS A 50 -10.98 61.26 -20.56
C CYS A 50 -11.34 61.85 -21.92
N GLY A 51 -10.32 61.95 -22.78
CA GLY A 51 -10.53 62.31 -24.16
C GLY A 51 -9.25 62.12 -24.96
N CYS A 52 -9.41 61.95 -26.25
CA CYS A 52 -8.31 61.77 -27.17
C CYS A 52 -7.83 63.13 -27.72
N SER A 53 -6.51 63.28 -27.87
CA SER A 53 -5.91 64.45 -28.53
C SER A 53 -5.52 64.05 -29.95
N PRO A 54 -6.22 64.53 -31.00
CA PRO A 54 -5.85 64.24 -32.38
C PRO A 54 -4.40 64.62 -32.67
N ASP A 55 -3.61 63.70 -33.21
CA ASP A 55 -2.25 64.00 -33.68
C ASP A 55 -2.19 64.01 -35.21
N CYS A 56 -2.25 65.22 -35.75
CA CYS A 56 -2.09 65.49 -37.17
C CYS A 56 -0.79 66.23 -37.49
N ASN A 57 0.19 66.22 -36.58
CA ASN A 57 1.40 66.98 -36.78
C ASN A 57 2.20 66.43 -37.97
N GLY A 58 2.28 67.24 -39.04
CA GLY A 58 2.93 66.85 -40.28
C GLY A 58 2.11 65.94 -41.19
N ARG A 59 0.84 65.63 -40.86
CA ARG A 59 -0.06 64.84 -41.70
C ARG A 59 -1.04 65.73 -42.46
N GLN A 60 -1.29 65.42 -43.73
CA GLN A 60 -2.31 66.05 -44.58
C GLN A 60 -3.62 65.25 -44.61
N CYS A 61 -3.54 63.95 -44.35
CA CYS A 61 -4.65 63.01 -44.43
C CYS A 61 -4.34 61.77 -43.56
N GLY A 62 -5.33 60.91 -43.37
CA GLY A 62 -5.19 59.65 -42.62
C GLY A 62 -5.66 59.77 -41.17
N PRO A 63 -5.72 58.66 -40.43
CA PRO A 63 -6.29 58.63 -39.08
C PRO A 63 -5.53 59.54 -38.10
N ASP A 64 -6.28 60.25 -37.27
CA ASP A 64 -5.75 61.19 -36.27
C ASP A 64 -5.43 60.55 -34.91
N GLY A 65 -5.66 59.23 -34.78
CA GLY A 65 -5.49 58.48 -33.54
C GLY A 65 -6.70 58.51 -32.60
N CYS A 66 -7.74 59.27 -32.94
CA CYS A 66 -8.95 59.49 -32.13
C CYS A 66 -10.25 59.05 -32.82
N GLY A 67 -10.14 58.38 -33.97
CA GLY A 67 -11.28 57.85 -34.73
C GLY A 67 -11.78 58.77 -35.85
N ASP A 68 -11.16 59.94 -36.01
CA ASP A 68 -11.39 60.86 -37.13
C ASP A 68 -10.16 60.92 -38.06
N SER A 69 -10.20 61.75 -39.10
CA SER A 69 -9.12 61.92 -40.08
C SER A 69 -8.48 63.31 -39.98
N CYS A 70 -7.16 63.38 -40.20
CA CYS A 70 -6.38 64.62 -40.27
C CYS A 70 -6.71 65.51 -41.47
N GLY A 71 -7.46 65.00 -42.45
CA GLY A 71 -7.89 65.73 -43.63
C GLY A 71 -8.27 64.80 -44.78
N ASP A 72 -8.79 65.40 -45.86
CA ASP A 72 -9.13 64.71 -47.11
C ASP A 72 -8.18 65.16 -48.23
N CYS A 73 -7.78 64.22 -49.08
CA CYS A 73 -6.90 64.54 -50.21
C CYS A 73 -7.63 65.27 -51.35
N PRO A 74 -6.95 66.20 -52.07
CA PRO A 74 -7.45 66.82 -53.28
C PRO A 74 -7.87 65.79 -54.35
N ALA A 75 -8.78 66.20 -55.24
CA ALA A 75 -9.29 65.33 -56.29
C ALA A 75 -8.16 64.80 -57.20
N GLY A 76 -7.97 63.48 -57.20
CA GLY A 76 -6.93 62.78 -57.98
C GLY A 76 -5.73 62.30 -57.15
N GLU A 77 -5.70 62.58 -55.85
CA GLU A 77 -4.70 62.07 -54.91
C GLU A 77 -5.34 61.10 -53.92
N ILE A 78 -4.55 60.12 -53.45
CA ILE A 78 -4.96 59.15 -52.42
C ILE A 78 -4.09 59.39 -51.20
N CYS A 79 -4.68 59.19 -50.01
CA CYS A 79 -3.91 59.29 -48.79
C CYS A 79 -2.96 58.10 -48.65
N ASN A 80 -1.66 58.36 -48.59
CA ASN A 80 -0.70 57.37 -48.13
C ASN A 80 -0.69 57.39 -46.60
N GLU A 81 -1.45 56.49 -45.98
CA GLU A 81 -1.67 56.48 -44.53
C GLU A 81 -0.37 56.22 -43.74
N ALA A 82 0.62 55.56 -44.35
CA ALA A 82 1.90 55.26 -43.70
C ALA A 82 2.74 56.52 -43.40
N VAL A 83 2.70 57.51 -44.29
CA VAL A 83 3.40 58.80 -44.15
C VAL A 83 2.46 59.98 -43.91
N GLY A 84 1.14 59.77 -44.01
CA GLY A 84 0.10 60.78 -43.82
C GLY A 84 0.14 61.91 -44.85
N GLN A 85 0.57 61.64 -46.10
CA GLN A 85 0.64 62.62 -47.19
C GLN A 85 -0.30 62.24 -48.32
N CYS A 86 -0.83 63.25 -49.01
CA CYS A 86 -1.57 63.05 -50.25
C CYS A 86 -0.60 62.86 -51.41
N GLU A 87 -0.71 61.72 -52.09
CA GLU A 87 0.19 61.36 -53.18
C GLU A 87 -0.61 60.95 -54.42
N THR A 88 -0.08 61.33 -55.58
CA THR A 88 -0.65 61.01 -56.90
C THR A 88 -0.50 59.53 -57.29
N GLU A 89 0.41 58.80 -56.63
CA GLU A 89 0.68 57.39 -56.87
C GLU A 89 1.06 56.73 -55.54
N CYS A 90 0.17 55.90 -55.01
CA CYS A 90 0.44 55.12 -53.82
C CYS A 90 1.14 53.82 -54.22
N ILE A 91 2.25 53.48 -53.54
CA ILE A 91 2.97 52.23 -53.78
C ILE A 91 2.52 51.21 -52.72
N PRO A 92 1.73 50.18 -53.09
CA PRO A 92 1.28 49.14 -52.17
C PRO A 92 2.46 48.41 -51.55
N ARG A 93 2.46 48.19 -50.23
CA ARG A 93 3.40 47.28 -49.57
C ARG A 93 2.82 45.89 -49.51
N ASP A 94 3.58 44.90 -49.95
CA ASP A 94 3.20 43.49 -49.83
C ASP A 94 3.50 42.93 -48.43
N CYS A 95 3.12 41.68 -48.20
CA CYS A 95 3.38 40.96 -46.96
C CYS A 95 4.87 40.94 -46.56
N TRP A 96 5.77 40.78 -47.54
CA TRP A 96 7.21 40.69 -47.29
C TRP A 96 7.79 42.04 -46.84
N ASP A 97 7.40 43.13 -47.52
CA ASP A 97 7.79 44.50 -47.17
C ASP A 97 7.31 44.90 -45.77
N GLN A 98 6.26 44.26 -45.26
CA GLN A 98 5.69 44.49 -43.93
C GLN A 98 6.18 43.48 -42.87
N GLY A 99 6.98 42.49 -43.27
CA GLY A 99 7.45 41.41 -42.39
C GLY A 99 6.32 40.53 -41.85
N LYS A 100 5.25 40.35 -42.63
CA LYS A 100 4.05 39.57 -42.29
C LYS A 100 4.00 38.30 -43.14
N ASP A 101 3.53 37.21 -42.57
CA ASP A 101 3.50 35.89 -43.22
C ASP A 101 2.16 35.15 -43.02
N CYS A 102 1.16 35.82 -42.46
CA CYS A 102 -0.21 35.31 -42.39
C CYS A 102 -1.27 36.41 -42.32
N GLY A 103 -2.50 36.04 -42.67
CA GLY A 103 -3.67 36.90 -42.56
C GLY A 103 -3.72 38.02 -43.61
N VAL A 104 -4.75 38.84 -43.51
CA VAL A 104 -4.98 39.96 -44.44
C VAL A 104 -4.42 41.24 -43.84
N VAL A 105 -3.53 41.90 -44.57
CA VAL A 105 -2.85 43.14 -44.17
C VAL A 105 -3.21 44.27 -45.12
N SER A 106 -3.31 45.51 -44.61
CA SER A 106 -3.50 46.69 -45.47
C SER A 106 -2.21 46.98 -46.23
N ASP A 107 -2.32 47.34 -47.50
CA ASP A 107 -1.18 47.76 -48.32
C ASP A 107 -0.76 49.22 -48.06
N GLY A 108 -1.52 49.95 -47.24
CA GLY A 108 -1.33 51.38 -46.96
C GLY A 108 -1.89 52.33 -48.02
N CYS A 109 -2.53 51.80 -49.06
CA CYS A 109 -3.06 52.48 -50.23
C CYS A 109 -4.58 52.27 -50.42
N GLY A 110 -5.25 51.73 -49.41
CA GLY A 110 -6.66 51.37 -49.46
C GLY A 110 -6.94 49.99 -50.07
N GLY A 111 -5.90 49.23 -50.43
CA GLY A 111 -5.97 47.82 -50.79
C GLY A 111 -5.55 46.91 -49.64
N SER A 112 -5.59 45.60 -49.88
CA SER A 112 -5.20 44.59 -48.91
C SER A 112 -4.45 43.45 -49.59
N ASP A 113 -3.46 42.90 -48.90
CA ASP A 113 -2.70 41.72 -49.31
C ASP A 113 -2.99 40.55 -48.37
N ASP A 114 -3.04 39.34 -48.91
CA ASP A 114 -3.32 38.10 -48.16
C ASP A 114 -2.04 37.29 -48.03
N CYS A 115 -1.47 37.29 -46.83
CA CYS A 115 -0.18 36.67 -46.53
C CYS A 115 -0.28 35.15 -46.34
N GLY A 116 -1.48 34.58 -46.45
CA GLY A 116 -1.72 33.16 -46.33
C GLY A 116 -2.11 32.71 -44.92
N GLU A 117 -2.07 31.40 -44.71
CA GLU A 117 -2.41 30.75 -43.45
C GLU A 117 -1.16 30.10 -42.83
N CYS A 118 -1.16 29.98 -41.50
CA CYS A 118 -0.10 29.29 -40.78
C CYS A 118 -0.30 27.78 -40.80
N ASP A 119 0.82 27.05 -40.85
CA ASP A 119 0.82 25.60 -40.64
C ASP A 119 0.63 25.29 -39.14
N TRP A 120 -0.06 24.20 -38.84
CA TRP A 120 -0.24 23.74 -37.46
C TRP A 120 1.12 23.40 -36.82
N PRO A 121 1.40 23.80 -35.55
CA PRO A 121 0.47 24.37 -34.55
C PRO A 121 0.36 25.91 -34.52
N ASP A 122 1.02 26.61 -35.44
CA ASP A 122 1.03 28.07 -35.44
C ASP A 122 -0.34 28.66 -35.78
N THR A 123 -0.62 29.84 -35.22
CA THR A 123 -1.79 30.65 -35.57
C THR A 123 -1.36 32.07 -35.90
N CYS A 124 -2.17 32.77 -36.67
CA CYS A 124 -1.81 34.12 -37.10
C CYS A 124 -1.88 35.09 -35.91
N GLY A 125 -0.72 35.61 -35.50
CA GLY A 125 -0.57 36.40 -34.28
C GLY A 125 -0.32 35.58 -33.01
N GLY A 126 -0.24 34.25 -33.08
CA GLY A 126 -0.19 33.39 -31.90
C GLY A 126 1.10 33.54 -31.07
N GLY A 127 2.19 34.03 -31.67
CA GLY A 127 3.44 34.36 -30.97
C GLY A 127 3.47 35.74 -30.31
N GLY A 128 2.36 36.50 -30.35
CA GLY A 128 2.25 37.85 -29.78
C GLY A 128 2.50 39.00 -30.77
N GLU A 129 2.97 38.70 -31.99
CA GLU A 129 3.11 39.69 -33.06
C GLU A 129 2.01 39.52 -34.11
N ALA A 130 1.16 40.54 -34.28
CA ALA A 130 0.04 40.48 -35.24
C ALA A 130 0.51 40.20 -36.67
N ASN A 131 -0.22 39.35 -37.39
CA ASN A 131 0.04 38.95 -38.78
C ASN A 131 1.39 38.26 -38.99
N VAL A 132 1.93 37.66 -37.93
CA VAL A 132 3.09 36.76 -37.97
C VAL A 132 2.67 35.39 -37.42
N CYS A 133 3.04 34.32 -38.12
CA CYS A 133 2.82 32.96 -37.67
C CYS A 133 3.63 32.70 -36.41
N GLY A 134 2.94 32.24 -35.37
CA GLY A 134 3.60 31.74 -34.18
C GLY A 134 2.62 30.95 -33.32
N CYS A 135 3.17 30.13 -32.46
CA CYS A 135 2.39 29.30 -31.57
C CYS A 135 2.17 29.99 -30.21
N THR A 136 0.94 29.90 -29.70
CA THR A 136 0.59 30.40 -28.37
C THR A 136 0.86 29.32 -27.33
N ILE A 137 1.86 29.55 -26.47
CA ILE A 137 2.24 28.64 -25.38
C ILE A 137 1.08 28.52 -24.37
N GLN A 138 0.58 27.29 -24.17
CA GLN A 138 -0.55 26.98 -23.29
C GLN A 138 -0.11 26.38 -21.94
N CYS A 139 0.57 27.19 -21.13
CA CYS A 139 1.06 26.77 -19.81
C CYS A 139 0.35 27.41 -18.62
N GLU A 140 -0.68 28.22 -18.86
CA GLU A 140 -1.43 28.84 -17.77
C GLU A 140 -2.10 27.78 -16.89
N GLY A 141 -1.68 27.71 -15.62
CA GLY A 141 -2.18 26.73 -14.65
C GLY A 141 -1.55 25.33 -14.75
N ARG A 142 -0.54 25.13 -15.58
CA ARG A 142 0.20 23.86 -15.72
C ARG A 142 1.61 23.97 -15.15
N GLU A 143 2.04 22.91 -14.49
CA GLU A 143 3.41 22.72 -13.96
C GLU A 143 4.28 21.93 -14.94
N CYS A 144 3.65 21.09 -15.79
CA CYS A 144 4.30 20.16 -16.69
C CYS A 144 3.41 19.86 -17.91
N GLY A 145 3.94 19.06 -18.83
CA GLY A 145 3.19 18.56 -20.00
C GLY A 145 3.38 19.43 -21.24
N PRO A 146 2.76 19.05 -22.37
CA PRO A 146 2.95 19.73 -23.64
C PRO A 146 2.39 21.15 -23.59
N ASP A 147 3.16 22.10 -24.13
CA ASP A 147 2.79 23.52 -24.20
C ASP A 147 1.94 23.88 -25.43
N GLY A 148 1.68 22.91 -26.31
CA GLY A 148 0.95 23.09 -27.56
C GLY A 148 1.82 23.52 -28.75
N CYS A 149 3.13 23.71 -28.53
CA CYS A 149 4.09 24.27 -29.49
C CYS A 149 5.32 23.36 -29.65
N ASP A 150 5.14 22.03 -29.59
CA ASP A 150 6.20 21.01 -29.57
C ASP A 150 7.21 21.16 -28.40
N GLY A 151 6.90 21.99 -27.40
CA GLY A 151 7.65 22.17 -26.16
C GLY A 151 6.92 21.62 -24.93
N SER A 152 7.39 22.00 -23.75
CA SER A 152 6.79 21.62 -22.48
C SER A 152 6.68 22.79 -21.50
N CYS A 153 5.65 22.77 -20.65
CA CYS A 153 5.43 23.79 -19.62
C CYS A 153 6.37 23.70 -18.42
N GLY A 154 7.09 22.58 -18.32
CA GLY A 154 8.02 22.28 -17.23
C GLY A 154 8.30 20.79 -17.15
N GLU A 155 9.17 20.43 -16.22
CA GLU A 155 9.53 19.06 -15.88
C GLU A 155 9.14 18.78 -14.44
N CYS A 156 8.63 17.58 -14.19
CA CYS A 156 8.25 17.17 -12.84
C CYS A 156 9.47 16.80 -11.99
N PRO A 157 9.45 17.08 -10.67
CA PRO A 157 10.45 16.58 -9.74
C PRO A 157 10.60 15.05 -9.80
N PRO A 158 11.74 14.49 -9.33
CA PRO A 158 11.92 13.05 -9.21
C PRO A 158 10.72 12.37 -8.51
N TYR A 159 10.37 11.16 -8.97
CA TYR A 159 9.25 10.33 -8.45
C TYR A 159 7.84 10.86 -8.73
N THR A 160 7.70 11.92 -9.53
CA THR A 160 6.41 12.47 -9.94
C THR A 160 6.26 12.46 -11.46
N ALA A 161 5.03 12.28 -11.95
CA ALA A 161 4.69 12.36 -13.37
C ALA A 161 3.59 13.37 -13.63
N CYS A 162 3.57 13.86 -14.87
CA CYS A 162 2.59 14.82 -15.29
C CYS A 162 1.24 14.15 -15.54
N ASP A 163 0.19 14.58 -14.83
CA ASP A 163 -1.18 14.16 -15.09
C ASP A 163 -1.79 14.90 -16.30
N ALA A 164 -3.00 14.50 -16.69
CA ALA A 164 -3.72 15.10 -17.82
C ALA A 164 -4.09 16.58 -17.60
N ASP A 165 -4.14 17.03 -16.35
CA ASP A 165 -4.40 18.43 -15.98
C ASP A 165 -3.12 19.28 -15.96
N GLY A 166 -1.96 18.67 -16.23
CA GLY A 166 -0.66 19.33 -16.26
C GLY A 166 -0.07 19.56 -14.88
N ARG A 167 -0.42 18.74 -13.87
CA ARG A 167 0.12 18.80 -12.51
C ARG A 167 1.07 17.63 -12.25
N CYS A 168 2.09 17.86 -11.43
CA CYS A 168 2.99 16.79 -11.03
C CYS A 168 2.40 15.98 -9.88
N GLN A 169 2.05 14.72 -10.15
CA GLN A 169 1.53 13.77 -9.18
C GLN A 169 2.58 12.73 -8.84
N TYR A 170 2.63 12.26 -7.59
CA TYR A 170 3.46 11.12 -7.23
C TYR A 170 3.04 9.90 -8.07
N GLN A 171 4.02 9.22 -8.64
CA GLN A 171 3.75 7.99 -9.35
C GLN A 171 3.50 6.88 -8.34
N VAL A 172 2.32 6.27 -8.44
CA VAL A 172 2.03 5.05 -7.67
C VAL A 172 2.93 3.94 -8.24
N PRO A 173 3.73 3.25 -7.41
CA PRO A 173 4.56 2.15 -7.88
C PRO A 173 3.68 1.02 -8.42
N GLU A 174 4.15 0.33 -9.45
CA GLU A 174 3.45 -0.83 -10.00
C GLU A 174 3.66 -2.03 -9.08
N MET A 175 2.59 -2.42 -8.38
CA MET A 175 2.59 -3.48 -7.38
C MET A 175 1.89 -4.76 -7.85
N SER A 176 1.31 -4.77 -9.05
CA SER A 176 0.60 -5.96 -9.55
C SER A 176 1.58 -7.08 -9.86
N GLY A 177 1.14 -8.31 -9.62
CA GLY A 177 1.96 -9.49 -9.83
C GLY A 177 1.94 -10.43 -8.64
N ALA A 178 2.80 -11.44 -8.70
CA ALA A 178 2.97 -12.44 -7.67
C ALA A 178 4.13 -12.05 -6.74
N TRP A 179 3.93 -12.28 -5.46
CA TRP A 179 4.80 -11.93 -4.35
C TRP A 179 5.01 -13.17 -3.47
N TYR A 180 6.22 -13.39 -3.01
CA TYR A 180 6.47 -14.40 -1.99
C TYR A 180 6.14 -13.82 -0.61
N VAL A 181 5.43 -14.57 0.22
CA VAL A 181 5.01 -14.09 1.54
C VAL A 181 5.43 -15.07 2.62
N GLU A 182 5.92 -14.55 3.74
CA GLU A 182 6.23 -15.29 4.95
C GLU A 182 5.55 -14.65 6.16
N HIS A 183 4.63 -15.37 6.77
CA HIS A 183 3.90 -14.89 7.93
C HIS A 183 4.34 -15.62 9.18
N TYR A 184 4.49 -14.88 10.28
CA TYR A 184 4.85 -15.43 11.59
C TYR A 184 3.67 -15.27 12.53
N PHE A 185 3.22 -16.38 13.11
CA PHE A 185 2.04 -16.43 13.97
C PHE A 185 2.40 -17.00 15.33
N ASP A 186 1.87 -16.33 16.36
CA ASP A 186 1.68 -16.90 17.68
C ASP A 186 0.19 -17.24 17.82
N VAL A 187 -0.16 -18.51 17.59
CA VAL A 187 -1.54 -18.99 17.69
C VAL A 187 -1.85 -19.57 19.06
N ARG A 188 -1.02 -19.36 20.09
CA ARG A 188 -1.29 -19.86 21.44
C ARG A 188 -2.56 -19.29 22.04
N GLY A 189 -2.87 -18.03 21.74
CA GLY A 189 -4.11 -17.40 22.20
C GLY A 189 -5.38 -17.91 21.52
N ALA A 190 -5.25 -18.70 20.45
CA ALA A 190 -6.37 -19.41 19.82
C ALA A 190 -6.76 -20.68 20.58
N LEU A 191 -5.86 -21.20 21.42
CA LEU A 191 -6.12 -22.36 22.27
C LEU A 191 -7.15 -21.97 23.34
N PRO A 192 -8.13 -22.85 23.64
CA PRO A 192 -8.97 -22.70 24.82
C PRO A 192 -8.14 -22.49 26.09
N GLU A 193 -8.66 -21.74 27.06
CA GLU A 193 -7.94 -21.45 28.32
C GLU A 193 -7.41 -22.72 29.02
N PHE A 194 -8.10 -23.86 28.89
CA PHE A 194 -7.64 -25.12 29.48
C PHE A 194 -6.40 -25.72 28.78
N LEU A 195 -6.16 -25.40 27.50
CA LEU A 195 -4.94 -25.75 26.78
C LEU A 195 -3.83 -24.70 26.98
N GLN A 196 -4.17 -23.47 27.36
CA GLN A 196 -3.18 -22.49 27.84
C GLN A 196 -2.61 -22.90 29.21
N ASP A 197 -3.39 -23.67 29.96
CA ASP A 197 -3.04 -24.28 31.25
C ASP A 197 -2.81 -25.80 31.10
N LEU A 198 -2.43 -26.30 29.90
CA LEU A 198 -2.19 -27.73 29.61
C LEU A 198 -1.18 -28.39 30.55
N ALA A 199 -0.45 -27.61 31.34
CA ALA A 199 0.26 -28.07 32.52
C ALA A 199 -0.65 -28.74 33.58
N GLY A 200 -1.98 -28.74 33.43
CA GLY A 200 -2.95 -29.28 34.40
C GLY A 200 -3.60 -30.63 34.03
N PRO A 201 -4.01 -30.89 32.76
CA PRO A 201 -4.57 -32.18 32.35
C PRO A 201 -3.51 -33.22 31.96
N MET A 202 -2.41 -32.80 31.32
CA MET A 202 -1.25 -33.65 31.00
C MET A 202 -0.45 -34.01 32.25
N ASP A 203 -0.56 -33.21 33.30
CA ASP A 203 -0.07 -33.48 34.65
C ASP A 203 -0.63 -34.79 35.21
N LEU A 204 -1.74 -35.31 34.67
CA LEU A 204 -2.31 -36.59 35.05
C LEU A 204 -1.59 -37.75 34.36
N LEU A 205 -1.20 -37.63 33.09
CA LEU A 205 -0.33 -38.59 32.39
C LEU A 205 1.11 -38.50 32.90
N ASP A 206 1.61 -37.29 33.18
CA ASP A 206 2.92 -37.04 33.78
C ASP A 206 2.96 -37.52 35.25
N ARG A 207 1.91 -37.32 36.05
CA ARG A 207 1.79 -37.98 37.37
C ARG A 207 1.67 -39.48 37.28
N TRP A 208 1.00 -39.99 36.26
CA TRP A 208 0.76 -41.43 36.09
C TRP A 208 1.99 -42.15 35.54
N LEU A 209 2.83 -41.49 34.74
CA LEU A 209 4.01 -42.06 34.10
C LEU A 209 5.32 -41.69 34.82
N ASN A 210 5.47 -40.45 35.29
CA ASN A 210 6.72 -39.92 35.85
C ASN A 210 6.72 -39.71 37.38
N GLU A 211 5.61 -39.29 38.00
CA GLU A 211 5.55 -39.13 39.48
C GLU A 211 5.01 -40.37 40.23
N CYS A 212 4.38 -41.32 39.52
CA CYS A 212 3.85 -42.58 40.04
C CYS A 212 2.96 -42.50 41.30
N ASP A 213 2.27 -41.38 41.54
CA ASP A 213 1.39 -41.20 42.70
C ASP A 213 -0.01 -41.77 42.42
N PHE A 214 -0.10 -43.08 42.22
CA PHE A 214 -1.33 -43.78 41.84
C PHE A 214 -2.36 -43.82 42.98
N THR A 215 -1.89 -43.86 44.23
CA THR A 215 -2.70 -44.18 45.39
C THR A 215 -2.54 -43.22 46.57
N GLY A 216 -1.55 -42.33 46.57
CA GLY A 216 -1.22 -41.46 47.71
C GLY A 216 -0.58 -42.22 48.88
N ILE A 217 -0.06 -43.42 48.63
CA ILE A 217 0.50 -44.36 49.60
C ILE A 217 1.87 -44.79 49.09
N GLY A 218 2.91 -44.08 49.52
CA GLY A 218 4.25 -44.14 48.91
C GLY A 218 4.89 -45.52 48.68
N PHE A 219 4.54 -46.58 49.41
CA PHE A 219 5.10 -47.92 49.14
C PHE A 219 4.36 -48.70 48.05
N ILE A 220 3.08 -48.39 47.81
CA ILE A 220 2.29 -48.95 46.71
C ILE A 220 2.65 -48.19 45.43
N ASP A 221 2.83 -46.88 45.57
CA ASP A 221 3.26 -45.99 44.51
C ASP A 221 4.68 -46.36 44.01
N ASP A 222 5.66 -46.59 44.90
CA ASP A 222 7.00 -47.10 44.52
C ASP A 222 6.94 -48.46 43.77
N TYR A 223 6.08 -49.39 44.20
CA TYR A 223 5.95 -50.72 43.57
C TYR A 223 5.23 -50.66 42.21
N LEU A 224 4.22 -49.79 42.08
CA LEU A 224 3.55 -49.53 40.81
C LEU A 224 4.47 -48.78 39.85
N CYS A 225 5.38 -47.95 40.35
CA CYS A 225 6.36 -47.22 39.55
C CYS A 225 7.39 -48.15 38.89
N ASP A 226 7.99 -49.06 39.67
CA ASP A 226 8.88 -50.11 39.15
C ASP A 226 8.20 -51.02 38.11
N LEU A 227 6.86 -51.14 38.20
CA LEU A 227 6.04 -51.91 37.27
C LEU A 227 5.80 -51.13 35.98
N VAL A 228 5.44 -49.85 36.09
CA VAL A 228 5.13 -48.97 34.96
C VAL A 228 6.38 -48.74 34.11
N ASP A 229 7.54 -48.47 34.71
CA ASP A 229 8.83 -48.34 34.00
C ASP A 229 9.25 -49.61 33.24
N GLN A 230 8.75 -50.79 33.62
CA GLN A 230 9.10 -52.05 32.98
C GLN A 230 8.21 -52.38 31.77
N PHE A 231 7.00 -51.82 31.72
CA PHE A 231 5.99 -52.14 30.71
C PHE A 231 5.57 -50.95 29.85
N VAL A 232 5.97 -49.72 30.21
CA VAL A 232 5.79 -48.52 29.39
C VAL A 232 6.96 -48.44 28.41
N PRO A 233 6.71 -48.49 27.10
CA PRO A 233 7.76 -48.30 26.12
C PRO A 233 8.38 -46.90 26.17
N ASP A 234 9.66 -46.78 25.84
CA ASP A 234 10.39 -45.50 25.81
C ASP A 234 9.67 -44.41 25.00
N TRP A 235 9.00 -44.79 23.90
CA TRP A 235 8.28 -43.87 23.02
C TRP A 235 7.10 -43.15 23.71
N VAL A 236 6.56 -43.69 24.81
CA VAL A 236 5.47 -43.05 25.56
C VAL A 236 5.95 -41.76 26.23
N GLY A 237 7.22 -41.72 26.67
CA GLY A 237 7.85 -40.49 27.15
C GLY A 237 7.94 -39.44 26.05
N ASP A 238 8.22 -39.85 24.82
CA ASP A 238 8.25 -38.95 23.66
C ASP A 238 6.85 -38.37 23.36
N VAL A 239 5.78 -39.16 23.46
CA VAL A 239 4.40 -38.66 23.30
C VAL A 239 4.05 -37.62 24.35
N VAL A 240 4.37 -37.88 25.63
CA VAL A 240 4.14 -36.92 26.71
C VAL A 240 4.90 -35.62 26.45
N HIS A 241 6.15 -35.74 26.02
CA HIS A 241 6.99 -34.61 25.71
C HIS A 241 6.46 -33.78 24.52
N ILE A 242 6.04 -34.43 23.43
CA ILE A 242 5.42 -33.80 22.26
C ILE A 242 4.16 -33.01 22.67
N LEU A 243 3.28 -33.65 23.43
CA LEU A 243 2.04 -33.02 23.89
C LEU A 243 2.29 -31.85 24.85
N ASN A 244 3.33 -31.92 25.69
CA ASN A 244 3.74 -30.79 26.54
C ASN A 244 4.36 -29.64 25.75
N SER A 245 5.01 -29.95 24.63
CA SER A 245 5.64 -28.96 23.75
C SER A 245 4.67 -28.31 22.76
N ILE A 246 3.45 -28.84 22.58
CA ILE A 246 2.46 -28.32 21.62
C ILE A 246 2.17 -26.83 21.80
N TYR A 247 2.14 -26.36 23.05
CA TYR A 247 1.93 -24.95 23.37
C TYR A 247 3.04 -24.06 22.78
N TRP A 248 4.30 -24.51 22.83
CA TRP A 248 5.44 -23.78 22.27
C TRP A 248 5.49 -23.88 20.75
N ILE A 249 5.20 -25.06 20.19
CA ILE A 249 5.13 -25.31 18.74
C ILE A 249 4.12 -24.35 18.09
N LEU A 250 2.96 -24.18 18.71
CA LEU A 250 1.90 -23.28 18.26
C LEU A 250 2.21 -21.77 18.47
N GLY A 251 3.27 -21.44 19.20
CA GLY A 251 3.76 -20.07 19.35
C GLY A 251 4.69 -19.62 18.22
N GLU A 252 5.20 -20.57 17.44
CA GLU A 252 6.23 -20.36 16.41
C GLU A 252 5.76 -20.94 15.06
N MET A 253 4.52 -20.64 14.69
CA MET A 253 3.96 -21.05 13.41
C MET A 253 4.40 -20.08 12.33
N ARG A 254 4.87 -20.60 11.20
CA ARG A 254 5.25 -19.84 10.02
C ARG A 254 4.44 -20.30 8.82
N VAL A 255 4.15 -19.38 7.91
CA VAL A 255 3.47 -19.73 6.66
C VAL A 255 4.18 -19.08 5.49
N GLU A 256 4.56 -19.90 4.53
CA GLU A 256 5.07 -19.46 3.24
C GLU A 256 3.98 -19.60 2.16
N GLY A 257 3.95 -18.68 1.20
CA GLY A 257 3.00 -18.74 0.10
C GLY A 257 3.24 -17.74 -1.01
N GLU A 258 2.30 -17.72 -1.95
CA GLU A 258 2.26 -16.76 -3.07
C GLU A 258 1.07 -15.81 -2.90
N MET A 259 1.33 -14.50 -2.88
CA MET A 259 0.33 -13.45 -2.90
C MET A 259 0.29 -12.79 -4.27
N ARG A 260 -0.89 -12.70 -4.88
CA ARG A 260 -1.12 -12.02 -6.15
C ARG A 260 -1.86 -10.71 -5.93
N LEU A 261 -1.26 -9.60 -6.33
CA LEU A 261 -1.83 -8.25 -6.27
C LEU A 261 -2.24 -7.76 -7.65
N ALA A 262 -3.27 -6.90 -7.68
CA ALA A 262 -3.70 -6.18 -8.87
C ALA A 262 -4.17 -4.77 -8.51
N HIS A 263 -3.72 -3.75 -9.26
CA HIS A 263 -4.24 -2.39 -9.13
C HIS A 263 -5.71 -2.30 -9.52
N LEU A 264 -6.44 -1.52 -8.73
CA LEU A 264 -7.82 -1.12 -8.97
C LEU A 264 -7.86 0.33 -9.48
N ASN A 265 -9.06 0.88 -9.63
CA ASN A 265 -9.27 2.29 -9.91
C ASN A 265 -9.91 2.98 -8.70
N PRO A 266 -9.28 3.99 -8.08
CA PRO A 266 -8.00 4.60 -8.47
C PRO A 266 -6.77 3.71 -8.12
N PRO A 267 -5.60 3.93 -8.77
CA PRO A 267 -4.45 3.02 -8.73
C PRO A 267 -3.83 2.85 -7.34
N GLU A 268 -4.11 3.73 -6.38
CA GLU A 268 -3.69 3.55 -4.99
C GLU A 268 -4.42 2.38 -4.31
N LEU A 269 -5.53 1.91 -4.86
CA LEU A 269 -6.26 0.75 -4.36
C LEU A 269 -5.78 -0.53 -5.04
N LEU A 270 -5.63 -1.58 -4.25
CA LEU A 270 -5.19 -2.90 -4.68
C LEU A 270 -6.20 -3.96 -4.25
N SER A 271 -6.31 -5.03 -5.04
CA SER A 271 -6.93 -6.29 -4.63
C SER A 271 -5.85 -7.36 -4.55
N GLY A 272 -5.93 -8.22 -3.54
CA GLY A 272 -5.00 -9.31 -3.31
C GLY A 272 -5.71 -10.64 -3.13
N VAL A 273 -5.10 -11.71 -3.65
CA VAL A 273 -5.44 -13.11 -3.34
C VAL A 273 -4.15 -13.79 -2.91
N GLU A 274 -4.22 -14.67 -1.93
CA GLU A 274 -3.03 -15.36 -1.43
C GLU A 274 -3.29 -16.87 -1.32
N ASP A 275 -2.29 -17.63 -1.72
CA ASP A 275 -2.25 -19.08 -1.64
C ASP A 275 -1.17 -19.48 -0.65
N TRP A 276 -1.58 -20.05 0.49
CA TRP A 276 -0.67 -20.64 1.46
C TRP A 276 -0.20 -22.00 0.92
N GLU A 277 1.10 -22.15 0.73
CA GLU A 277 1.70 -23.36 0.13
C GLU A 277 2.31 -24.27 1.19
N LEU A 278 2.94 -23.66 2.20
CA LEU A 278 3.65 -24.34 3.27
C LEU A 278 3.31 -23.70 4.60
N VAL A 279 2.94 -24.52 5.57
CA VAL A 279 2.85 -24.13 6.97
C VAL A 279 3.97 -24.84 7.69
N GLN A 280 4.85 -24.09 8.35
CA GLN A 280 5.91 -24.67 9.16
C GLN A 280 5.56 -24.46 10.63
N VAL A 281 5.82 -25.49 11.43
CA VAL A 281 5.82 -25.37 12.89
C VAL A 281 7.20 -25.70 13.41
N ARG A 282 7.58 -25.07 14.52
CA ARG A 282 8.92 -25.25 15.08
C ARG A 282 8.89 -26.13 16.31
N TYR A 283 9.61 -27.25 16.26
CA TYR A 283 9.81 -28.16 17.38
C TYR A 283 11.31 -28.44 17.59
N PRO A 284 12.02 -27.63 18.40
CA PRO A 284 13.47 -27.75 18.59
C PRO A 284 13.93 -29.12 19.11
N ASP A 285 13.11 -29.78 19.92
CA ASP A 285 13.45 -31.08 20.50
C ASP A 285 13.49 -32.20 19.45
N ALA A 286 12.90 -31.98 18.28
CA ALA A 286 13.04 -32.86 17.11
C ALA A 286 14.50 -33.16 16.77
N CYS A 287 15.36 -32.18 16.96
CA CYS A 287 16.78 -32.27 16.65
C CYS A 287 17.57 -33.20 17.58
N CYS A 288 17.01 -33.54 18.74
CA CYS A 288 17.68 -34.37 19.73
C CYS A 288 17.31 -35.85 19.63
N TYR A 289 16.42 -36.19 18.72
CA TYR A 289 15.98 -37.56 18.54
C TYR A 289 17.13 -38.44 18.03
N GLY A 290 17.50 -39.45 18.82
CA GLY A 290 18.58 -40.40 18.51
C GLY A 290 19.97 -40.08 19.10
N ASP A 291 20.22 -38.87 19.62
CA ASP A 291 21.47 -38.53 20.32
C ASP A 291 21.27 -37.43 21.42
N PRO A 292 20.70 -37.79 22.58
CA PRO A 292 20.31 -36.83 23.61
C PRO A 292 21.49 -36.28 24.45
N GLY A 293 22.69 -36.84 24.34
CA GLY A 293 23.81 -36.54 25.24
C GLY A 293 24.54 -35.21 24.98
N GLU A 294 24.47 -34.69 23.75
CA GLU A 294 25.14 -33.45 23.32
C GLU A 294 24.18 -32.43 22.67
N CYS A 295 22.88 -32.70 22.67
CA CYS A 295 21.90 -31.88 21.97
C CYS A 295 21.40 -30.70 22.84
N HIS A 296 21.58 -29.49 22.33
CA HIS A 296 21.15 -28.24 22.98
C HIS A 296 20.39 -27.34 21.97
N PRO A 297 19.21 -27.78 21.49
CA PRO A 297 18.53 -27.15 20.36
C PRO A 297 17.95 -25.77 20.72
N HIS A 298 17.76 -25.52 22.01
CA HIS A 298 17.29 -24.26 22.58
C HIS A 298 18.40 -23.22 22.79
N GLN A 299 19.68 -23.55 22.55
CA GLN A 299 20.80 -22.62 22.73
C GLN A 299 21.16 -21.85 21.45
N ASP A 300 20.63 -22.28 20.30
CA ASP A 300 20.83 -21.61 19.02
C ASP A 300 19.71 -20.58 18.77
N PRO A 301 20.02 -19.27 18.67
CA PRO A 301 19.02 -18.24 18.41
C PRO A 301 18.42 -18.29 17.00
N GLU A 302 19.08 -18.93 16.03
CA GLU A 302 18.54 -19.09 14.67
C GLU A 302 17.67 -20.34 14.54
N PHE A 303 17.77 -21.25 15.52
CA PHE A 303 17.20 -22.59 15.55
C PHE A 303 17.68 -23.47 14.38
N PRO A 304 18.11 -24.71 14.63
CA PRO A 304 18.61 -25.59 13.57
C PRO A 304 17.50 -26.04 12.60
N GLU A 305 17.83 -26.34 11.33
CA GLU A 305 16.86 -26.74 10.30
C GLU A 305 16.00 -27.94 10.68
N CYS A 306 16.56 -28.90 11.44
CA CYS A 306 15.84 -30.07 11.95
C CYS A 306 14.67 -29.72 12.89
N ALA A 307 14.60 -28.49 13.41
CA ALA A 307 13.51 -28.03 14.25
C ALA A 307 12.28 -27.62 13.44
N ASN A 308 12.43 -27.40 12.13
CA ASN A 308 11.32 -26.99 11.28
C ASN A 308 10.58 -28.23 10.79
N ILE A 309 9.28 -28.25 11.05
CA ILE A 309 8.37 -29.29 10.61
C ILE A 309 7.49 -28.69 9.52
N ASP A 310 7.72 -29.16 8.30
CA ASP A 310 7.10 -28.64 7.08
C ASP A 310 5.77 -29.37 6.81
N ILE A 311 4.66 -28.62 6.78
CA ILE A 311 3.32 -29.12 6.47
C ILE A 311 2.89 -28.50 5.15
N SER A 312 2.96 -29.29 4.08
CA SER A 312 2.59 -28.83 2.74
C SER A 312 1.08 -28.77 2.58
N ARG A 313 0.59 -28.00 1.60
CA ARG A 313 -0.84 -27.98 1.25
C ARG A 313 -1.43 -29.37 0.96
N GLY A 314 -0.62 -30.30 0.45
CA GLY A 314 -1.04 -31.69 0.27
C GLY A 314 -1.36 -32.37 1.60
N ASP A 315 -0.58 -32.10 2.64
CA ASP A 315 -0.77 -32.68 3.98
C ASP A 315 -2.04 -32.14 4.66
N PHE A 316 -2.40 -30.88 4.42
CA PHE A 316 -3.71 -30.33 4.84
C PHE A 316 -4.87 -31.07 4.19
N ASP A 317 -4.78 -31.38 2.89
CA ASP A 317 -5.82 -32.11 2.17
C ASP A 317 -5.96 -33.56 2.69
N PHE A 318 -4.82 -34.23 2.95
CA PHE A 318 -4.78 -35.57 3.55
C PHE A 318 -5.32 -35.61 4.98
N GLY A 319 -4.92 -34.65 5.82
CA GLY A 319 -5.43 -34.47 7.19
C GLY A 319 -6.86 -33.90 7.24
N HIS A 320 -7.49 -33.66 6.08
CA HIS A 320 -8.83 -33.07 5.96
C HIS A 320 -9.00 -31.75 6.72
N VAL A 321 -7.92 -30.97 6.79
CA VAL A 321 -7.89 -29.67 7.46
C VAL A 321 -8.40 -28.62 6.49
N GLY A 322 -9.60 -28.09 6.72
CA GLY A 322 -10.13 -26.99 5.92
C GLY A 322 -9.30 -25.71 6.09
N LEU A 323 -8.69 -25.23 5.01
CA LEU A 323 -8.02 -23.94 4.93
C LEU A 323 -8.62 -23.10 3.80
N GLU A 324 -9.13 -21.92 4.13
CA GLU A 324 -9.72 -20.99 3.17
C GLU A 324 -9.16 -19.58 3.38
N VAL A 325 -8.40 -19.10 2.40
CA VAL A 325 -7.86 -17.74 2.37
C VAL A 325 -8.78 -16.87 1.54
N GLU A 326 -9.40 -15.85 2.15
CA GLU A 326 -10.28 -14.94 1.43
C GLU A 326 -9.47 -13.84 0.73
N PRO A 327 -9.91 -13.38 -0.46
CA PRO A 327 -9.35 -12.18 -1.10
C PRO A 327 -9.45 -10.97 -0.18
N PHE A 328 -8.51 -10.04 -0.32
CA PHE A 328 -8.45 -8.81 0.45
C PHE A 328 -8.27 -7.59 -0.44
N THR A 329 -8.44 -6.42 0.16
CA THR A 329 -8.13 -5.13 -0.45
C THR A 329 -7.05 -4.42 0.35
N ALA A 330 -6.33 -3.52 -0.32
CA ALA A 330 -5.32 -2.72 0.32
C ALA A 330 -5.24 -1.34 -0.34
N ARG A 331 -4.59 -0.41 0.35
CA ARG A 331 -4.34 0.96 -0.14
C ARG A 331 -2.87 1.32 0.00
N ILE A 332 -2.31 1.97 -1.01
CA ILE A 332 -0.99 2.59 -0.94
C ILE A 332 -1.17 4.01 -0.39
N ASP A 333 -0.63 4.25 0.81
CA ASP A 333 -0.49 5.58 1.40
C ASP A 333 0.90 6.13 1.00
N ILE A 334 0.92 7.33 0.41
CA ILE A 334 2.16 8.02 0.00
C ILE A 334 2.47 9.11 1.02
N THR A 335 3.63 9.02 1.67
CA THR A 335 4.16 10.08 2.52
C THR A 335 5.16 10.92 1.71
N PRO A 336 4.87 12.21 1.47
CA PRO A 336 5.76 13.09 0.72
C PRO A 336 7.17 13.15 1.33
N GLY A 337 8.19 13.04 0.48
CA GLY A 337 9.59 13.02 0.88
C GLY A 337 10.51 12.98 -0.34
N SER A 338 11.81 12.96 -0.10
CA SER A 338 12.83 12.77 -1.15
C SER A 338 13.90 11.80 -0.62
N PRO A 339 13.74 10.47 -0.81
CA PRO A 339 12.66 9.81 -1.58
C PRO A 339 11.31 9.78 -0.84
N PRO A 340 10.17 9.67 -1.56
CA PRO A 340 8.86 9.47 -0.93
C PRO A 340 8.77 8.09 -0.28
N GLN A 341 7.99 7.98 0.79
CA GLN A 341 7.75 6.71 1.46
C GLN A 341 6.37 6.15 1.07
N PHE A 342 6.33 4.91 0.60
CA PHE A 342 5.10 4.20 0.25
C PHE A 342 4.75 3.19 1.36
N THR A 343 3.50 3.19 1.80
CA THR A 343 2.99 2.29 2.85
C THR A 343 1.79 1.54 2.31
N LEU A 344 1.82 0.21 2.25
CA LEU A 344 0.64 -0.58 1.93
C LEU A 344 -0.15 -0.83 3.20
N ARG A 345 -1.34 -0.28 3.25
CA ARG A 345 -2.31 -0.52 4.30
C ARG A 345 -3.24 -1.63 3.83
N VAL A 346 -3.05 -2.83 4.38
CA VAL A 346 -3.92 -3.98 4.10
C VAL A 346 -5.19 -3.85 4.95
N ASP A 347 -6.35 -3.94 4.29
CA ASP A 347 -7.65 -3.96 4.96
C ASP A 347 -7.84 -5.28 5.75
N GLU A 348 -8.95 -5.43 6.47
CA GLU A 348 -9.24 -6.68 7.21
C GLU A 348 -9.28 -7.89 6.25
N ARG A 349 -8.18 -8.64 6.21
CA ARG A 349 -8.05 -9.92 5.51
C ARG A 349 -8.57 -11.04 6.40
N ARG A 350 -9.13 -12.09 5.80
CA ARG A 350 -9.71 -13.23 6.52
C ARG A 350 -9.11 -14.55 6.04
N VAL A 351 -8.69 -15.37 6.99
CA VAL A 351 -8.30 -16.77 6.73
C VAL A 351 -9.08 -17.64 7.68
N ARG A 352 -9.76 -18.64 7.15
CA ARG A 352 -10.52 -19.62 7.93
C ARG A 352 -9.74 -20.92 7.95
N ILE A 353 -9.49 -21.44 9.14
CA ILE A 353 -8.82 -22.73 9.34
C ILE A 353 -9.62 -23.59 10.32
N GLU A 354 -9.72 -24.88 10.03
CA GLU A 354 -10.23 -25.88 10.97
C GLU A 354 -9.14 -26.18 12.02
N TYR A 355 -9.02 -25.28 13.00
CA TYR A 355 -7.91 -25.25 13.96
C TYR A 355 -7.74 -26.55 14.75
N SER A 356 -8.83 -27.19 15.18
CA SER A 356 -8.80 -28.47 15.89
C SER A 356 -8.16 -29.57 15.05
N LYS A 357 -8.53 -29.66 13.77
CA LYS A 357 -7.93 -30.62 12.83
C LYS A 357 -6.48 -30.29 12.51
N PHE A 358 -6.14 -29.01 12.44
CA PHE A 358 -4.75 -28.58 12.27
C PHE A 358 -3.88 -29.05 13.44
N VAL A 359 -4.32 -28.83 14.69
CA VAL A 359 -3.60 -29.30 15.88
C VAL A 359 -3.51 -30.83 15.88
N GLY A 360 -4.58 -31.54 15.52
CA GLY A 360 -4.56 -33.00 15.36
C GLY A 360 -3.51 -33.46 14.33
N LEU A 361 -3.50 -32.85 13.15
CA LEU A 361 -2.51 -33.13 12.11
C LEU A 361 -1.07 -32.90 12.58
N VAL A 362 -0.82 -31.81 13.31
CA VAL A 362 0.51 -31.54 13.90
C VAL A 362 0.90 -32.64 14.88
N ILE A 363 -0.01 -33.06 15.77
CA ILE A 363 0.26 -34.14 16.72
C ILE A 363 0.53 -35.45 15.99
N ASP A 364 -0.34 -35.87 15.09
CA ASP A 364 -0.19 -37.13 14.34
C ASP A 364 1.13 -37.16 13.55
N LEU A 365 1.52 -36.03 12.94
CA LEU A 365 2.78 -35.92 12.21
C LEU A 365 4.00 -36.01 13.14
N LEU A 366 3.95 -35.43 14.34
CA LEU A 366 5.01 -35.58 15.33
C LEU A 366 5.06 -37.02 15.86
N ILE A 367 3.91 -37.67 16.07
CA ILE A 367 3.83 -39.07 16.49
C ILE A 367 4.46 -39.98 15.43
N ASP A 368 4.14 -39.81 14.15
CA ASP A 368 4.76 -40.55 13.05
C ASP A 368 6.28 -40.40 13.05
N ILE A 369 6.77 -39.17 13.15
CA ILE A 369 8.21 -38.87 13.14
C ILE A 369 8.96 -39.52 14.32
N PHE A 370 8.42 -39.46 15.54
CA PHE A 370 9.17 -39.83 16.75
C PHE A 370 8.85 -41.20 17.31
N THR A 371 7.71 -41.77 16.98
CA THR A 371 7.28 -43.08 17.51
C THR A 371 7.20 -44.15 16.41
N GLY A 372 7.10 -43.74 15.14
CA GLY A 372 6.89 -44.63 14.01
C GLY A 372 5.46 -45.16 13.87
N TYR A 373 4.50 -44.61 14.63
CA TYR A 373 3.06 -44.88 14.49
C TYR A 373 2.41 -43.85 13.56
N ASP A 374 1.52 -44.31 12.69
CA ASP A 374 0.85 -43.46 11.70
C ASP A 374 -0.06 -42.38 12.34
N SER A 375 -0.47 -42.56 13.60
CA SER A 375 -1.35 -41.63 14.32
C SER A 375 -1.21 -41.73 15.84
N LEU A 376 -1.70 -40.71 16.56
CA LEU A 376 -1.83 -40.78 18.02
C LEU A 376 -2.76 -41.93 18.45
N GLU A 377 -3.78 -42.25 17.67
CA GLU A 377 -4.68 -43.40 17.94
C GLU A 377 -3.91 -44.71 17.93
N ASP A 378 -3.12 -44.95 16.87
CA ASP A 378 -2.33 -46.17 16.72
C ASP A 378 -1.29 -46.28 17.84
N ALA A 379 -0.63 -45.16 18.18
CA ALA A 379 0.28 -45.10 19.32
C ALA A 379 -0.46 -45.48 20.61
N ILE A 380 -1.54 -44.79 20.98
CA ILE A 380 -2.28 -45.05 22.24
C ILE A 380 -2.75 -46.50 22.34
N MET A 381 -3.17 -47.12 21.24
CA MET A 381 -3.62 -48.51 21.22
C MET A 381 -2.50 -49.52 21.55
N ASP A 382 -1.26 -49.17 21.25
CA ASP A 382 -0.06 -49.98 21.51
C ASP A 382 0.64 -49.62 22.84
N ILE A 383 0.23 -48.57 23.56
CA ILE A 383 0.73 -48.25 24.93
C ILE A 383 0.46 -49.41 25.88
N ILE A 384 -0.72 -50.01 25.77
CA ILE A 384 -1.22 -50.96 26.76
C ILE A 384 -1.05 -52.37 26.21
N ASP A 385 0.04 -53.05 26.56
CA ASP A 385 0.14 -54.49 26.29
C ASP A 385 -0.69 -55.28 27.32
N CYS A 386 -1.95 -55.52 26.99
CA CYS A 386 -2.88 -56.26 27.85
C CYS A 386 -2.49 -57.73 28.02
N GLN A 387 -1.62 -58.27 27.16
CA GLN A 387 -1.12 -59.62 27.29
C GLN A 387 -0.01 -59.67 28.34
N ASP A 388 0.94 -58.74 28.28
CA ASP A 388 2.01 -58.64 29.27
C ASP A 388 1.48 -58.31 30.67
N ILE A 389 0.46 -57.45 30.78
CA ILE A 389 -0.23 -57.16 32.04
C ILE A 389 -0.90 -58.43 32.62
N GLN A 390 -1.51 -59.27 31.77
CA GLN A 390 -2.11 -60.53 32.21
C GLN A 390 -1.04 -61.52 32.67
N ASP A 391 0.07 -61.63 31.93
CA ASP A 391 1.16 -62.55 32.23
C ASP A 391 1.81 -62.22 33.59
N LEU A 392 1.93 -60.93 33.92
CA LEU A 392 2.39 -60.48 35.24
C LEU A 392 1.44 -60.86 36.38
N ILE A 393 0.13 -60.67 36.19
CA ILE A 393 -0.88 -61.01 37.20
C ILE A 393 -0.91 -62.52 37.43
N ASP A 394 -0.76 -63.29 36.34
CA ASP A 394 -0.64 -64.74 36.38
C ASP A 394 0.63 -65.18 37.14
N ASP A 395 1.78 -64.50 36.96
CA ASP A 395 3.01 -64.80 37.72
C ASP A 395 2.90 -64.41 39.20
N THR A 396 2.20 -63.30 39.50
CA THR A 396 2.06 -62.77 40.86
C THR A 396 1.05 -63.54 41.71
N PHE A 397 -0.09 -63.92 41.12
CA PHE A 397 -1.21 -64.53 41.84
C PHE A 397 -1.43 -66.02 41.49
N GLY A 398 -0.72 -66.56 40.51
CA GLY A 398 -0.83 -67.96 40.07
C GLY A 398 -2.27 -68.32 39.72
N ASP A 399 -2.74 -69.49 40.16
CA ASP A 399 -4.09 -70.01 39.88
C ASP A 399 -5.25 -69.13 40.42
N LEU A 400 -4.98 -68.11 41.23
CA LEU A 400 -5.97 -67.16 41.75
C LEU A 400 -6.08 -65.89 40.90
N ALA A 401 -5.28 -65.77 39.83
CA ALA A 401 -5.27 -64.63 38.94
C ALA A 401 -6.63 -64.46 38.22
N PRO A 402 -7.24 -63.27 38.28
CA PRO A 402 -8.37 -62.94 37.43
C PRO A 402 -7.93 -62.77 35.96
N ASP A 403 -8.73 -63.27 35.02
CA ASP A 403 -8.58 -62.93 33.60
C ASP A 403 -9.09 -61.50 33.40
N ILE A 404 -8.16 -60.56 33.34
CA ILE A 404 -8.40 -59.15 33.10
C ILE A 404 -8.03 -58.73 31.68
N ARG A 405 -7.40 -59.59 30.88
CA ARG A 405 -6.97 -59.28 29.50
C ARG A 405 -8.12 -58.71 28.67
N GLN A 406 -9.29 -59.36 28.70
CA GLN A 406 -10.45 -58.87 27.95
C GLN A 406 -10.99 -57.53 28.51
N GLN A 407 -10.87 -57.30 29.81
CA GLN A 407 -11.28 -56.04 30.43
C GLN A 407 -10.32 -54.90 30.04
N CYS A 408 -9.03 -55.21 29.97
CA CYS A 408 -7.97 -54.33 29.48
C CYS A 408 -8.15 -54.00 27.99
N GLU A 409 -8.39 -55.01 27.13
CA GLU A 409 -8.65 -54.79 25.70
C GLU A 409 -9.92 -53.96 25.45
N ASN A 410 -10.93 -54.09 26.30
CA ASN A 410 -12.13 -53.25 26.24
C ASN A 410 -11.88 -51.81 26.74
N LEU A 411 -10.80 -51.57 27.49
CA LEU A 411 -10.43 -50.26 28.03
C LEU A 411 -9.68 -49.42 26.99
N LYS A 412 -8.83 -50.02 26.14
CA LYS A 412 -8.05 -49.30 25.11
C LYS A 412 -8.89 -48.33 24.26
N PRO A 413 -9.97 -48.76 23.59
CA PRO A 413 -10.79 -47.83 22.79
C PRO A 413 -11.53 -46.79 23.62
N ALA A 414 -11.75 -47.02 24.93
CA ALA A 414 -12.36 -46.03 25.82
C ALA A 414 -11.37 -44.93 26.22
N ILE A 415 -10.08 -45.23 26.32
CA ILE A 415 -9.01 -44.25 26.55
C ILE A 415 -8.82 -43.39 25.30
N VAL A 416 -8.73 -44.03 24.13
CA VAL A 416 -8.67 -43.33 22.83
C VAL A 416 -9.88 -42.42 22.66
N ALA A 417 -11.09 -42.92 22.87
CA ALA A 417 -12.30 -42.11 22.83
C ALA A 417 -12.29 -40.98 23.86
N GLY A 418 -11.69 -41.17 25.04
CA GLY A 418 -11.52 -40.13 26.04
C GLY A 418 -10.55 -39.02 25.60
N VAL A 419 -9.44 -39.38 24.95
CA VAL A 419 -8.49 -38.42 24.37
C VAL A 419 -9.14 -37.65 23.23
N TYR A 420 -9.82 -38.34 22.30
CA TYR A 420 -10.55 -37.68 21.23
C TYR A 420 -11.76 -36.88 21.72
N ASP A 421 -12.45 -37.29 22.78
CA ASP A 421 -13.52 -36.51 23.42
C ASP A 421 -12.96 -35.24 24.07
N ILE A 422 -11.74 -35.28 24.62
CA ILE A 422 -11.02 -34.09 25.09
C ILE A 422 -10.66 -33.21 23.89
N LEU A 423 -10.14 -33.79 22.80
CA LEU A 423 -9.82 -33.08 21.56
C LEU A 423 -11.08 -32.48 20.90
N ASP A 424 -12.24 -33.13 21.01
CA ASP A 424 -13.54 -32.63 20.56
C ASP A 424 -14.12 -31.57 21.53
N GLN A 425 -13.83 -31.68 22.84
CA GLN A 425 -14.15 -30.68 23.87
C GLN A 425 -13.28 -29.42 23.83
N ILE A 426 -12.11 -29.47 23.16
CA ILE A 426 -11.41 -28.24 22.70
C ILE A 426 -12.41 -27.34 21.96
N GLY A 427 -13.49 -27.93 21.41
CA GLY A 427 -14.24 -27.33 20.33
C GLY A 427 -13.29 -27.18 19.15
N VAL A 428 -13.78 -27.18 17.94
CA VAL A 428 -14.12 -25.94 17.26
C VAL A 428 -14.41 -26.34 15.82
N GLY A 429 -15.50 -25.82 15.25
CA GLY A 429 -15.56 -25.68 13.81
C GLY A 429 -14.52 -24.65 13.32
N TRP A 430 -14.70 -24.16 12.10
CA TRP A 430 -13.89 -23.08 11.53
C TRP A 430 -13.57 -21.97 12.54
N LYS A 431 -12.28 -21.76 12.80
CA LYS A 431 -11.80 -20.54 13.45
C LYS A 431 -11.41 -19.54 12.38
N LEU A 432 -11.86 -18.30 12.57
CA LEU A 432 -11.60 -17.19 11.65
C LEU A 432 -10.43 -16.36 12.18
N MET A 433 -9.33 -16.36 11.44
CA MET A 433 -8.23 -15.42 11.61
C MET A 433 -8.51 -14.16 10.79
N ARG A 434 -8.44 -12.99 11.45
CA ARG A 434 -8.58 -11.68 10.78
C ARG A 434 -7.29 -10.91 10.87
N PHE A 435 -6.73 -10.47 9.76
CA PHE A 435 -5.47 -9.75 9.68
C PHE A 435 -5.74 -8.32 9.27
N SER A 436 -5.19 -7.34 9.98
CA SER A 436 -5.17 -5.95 9.51
C SER A 436 -3.91 -5.26 10.02
N GLY A 437 -3.28 -4.45 9.18
CA GLY A 437 -2.04 -3.79 9.58
C GLY A 437 -1.32 -3.07 8.44
N PRO A 438 -0.44 -2.11 8.77
CA PRO A 438 0.41 -1.45 7.79
C PRO A 438 1.67 -2.28 7.47
N ALA A 439 2.03 -2.30 6.18
CA ALA A 439 3.35 -2.65 5.66
C ALA A 439 4.12 -1.38 5.34
N THR A 440 5.40 -1.33 5.67
CA THR A 440 6.28 -0.33 5.07
C THR A 440 7.08 -0.98 3.95
N LEU A 441 7.08 -0.36 2.76
CA LEU A 441 7.95 -0.74 1.66
C LEU A 441 9.36 -0.23 1.94
N THR A 442 10.34 -1.12 1.94
CA THR A 442 11.76 -0.76 2.03
C THR A 442 12.48 -1.27 0.79
N VAL A 443 12.94 -0.34 -0.04
CA VAL A 443 13.84 -0.64 -1.17
C VAL A 443 15.26 -0.29 -0.76
N GLU A 444 16.23 -1.16 -1.09
CA GLU A 444 17.65 -0.94 -0.78
C GLU A 444 18.29 0.17 -1.63
N GLU A 445 17.64 0.59 -2.72
CA GLU A 445 18.11 1.66 -3.61
C GLU A 445 17.03 2.75 -3.81
N ASP A 446 17.46 3.96 -4.19
CA ASP A 446 16.65 5.18 -4.38
C ASP A 446 15.56 5.08 -5.49
N ASP A 447 15.19 3.88 -5.95
CA ASP A 447 14.21 3.63 -7.00
C ASP A 447 13.01 2.84 -6.42
N PRO A 448 11.76 3.33 -6.56
CA PRO A 448 10.57 2.59 -6.14
C PRO A 448 10.53 1.19 -6.78
N PRO A 449 9.86 0.19 -6.17
CA PRO A 449 9.77 -1.14 -6.76
C PRO A 449 8.96 -1.10 -8.08
N TRP A 450 9.63 -1.04 -9.22
CA TRP A 450 9.04 -0.91 -10.58
C TRP A 450 9.11 -2.19 -11.41
N GLY A 451 8.77 -3.36 -10.88
CA GLY A 451 9.03 -4.62 -11.59
C GLY A 451 7.81 -5.52 -11.78
N SER A 452 7.82 -6.23 -12.90
CA SER A 452 6.76 -7.12 -13.42
C SER A 452 7.12 -8.61 -13.30
N VAL A 453 8.11 -8.95 -12.46
CA VAL A 453 8.69 -10.29 -12.33
C VAL A 453 8.67 -10.71 -10.86
N LEU A 454 8.29 -11.99 -10.66
CA LEU A 454 8.30 -12.77 -9.42
C LEU A 454 9.63 -12.63 -8.67
N GLY A 455 9.61 -12.39 -7.37
CA GLY A 455 10.69 -12.86 -6.51
C GLY A 455 10.58 -14.32 -6.27
N ARG A 456 11.75 -14.90 -6.10
CA ARG A 456 11.95 -16.30 -5.78
C ARG A 456 12.61 -16.34 -4.41
N LYS A 457 12.70 -17.55 -3.87
CA LYS A 457 13.28 -17.88 -2.55
C LYS A 457 14.78 -17.53 -2.40
N ASP A 458 15.38 -16.73 -3.29
CA ASP A 458 16.81 -16.40 -3.38
C ASP A 458 17.13 -14.91 -3.11
N HIS A 459 16.50 -14.34 -2.07
CA HIS A 459 16.59 -12.95 -1.58
C HIS A 459 17.93 -12.24 -1.76
N GLU A 460 19.03 -12.92 -1.41
CA GLU A 460 20.37 -12.32 -1.40
C GLU A 460 20.91 -11.97 -2.79
N SER A 461 20.20 -12.33 -3.87
CA SER A 461 20.69 -12.22 -5.24
C SER A 461 19.86 -11.38 -6.20
N SER A 462 18.61 -11.01 -5.88
CA SER A 462 17.68 -10.41 -6.85
C SER A 462 17.46 -8.89 -6.71
N ASN A 463 17.69 -8.28 -5.54
CA ASN A 463 17.48 -6.84 -5.27
C ASN A 463 16.06 -6.32 -5.60
N ASP A 464 15.03 -7.18 -5.57
CA ASP A 464 13.68 -6.84 -6.05
C ASP A 464 12.82 -6.05 -5.04
N GLY A 465 13.31 -5.84 -3.82
CA GLY A 465 12.65 -5.07 -2.74
C GLY A 465 11.97 -5.96 -1.69
N SER A 466 11.98 -5.53 -0.42
CA SER A 466 11.41 -6.28 0.70
C SER A 466 10.37 -5.47 1.47
N TRP A 467 9.42 -6.17 2.09
CA TRP A 467 8.40 -5.59 2.94
C TRP A 467 8.55 -6.08 4.36
N GLN A 468 8.48 -5.13 5.30
CA GLN A 468 8.41 -5.45 6.72
C GLN A 468 7.23 -4.69 7.34
N GLY A 469 6.43 -5.39 8.12
CA GLY A 469 5.24 -4.80 8.73
C GLY A 469 4.73 -5.57 9.95
N SER A 470 3.70 -5.03 10.58
CA SER A 470 3.00 -5.68 11.70
C SER A 470 1.51 -5.79 11.38
N PHE A 471 0.87 -6.89 11.77
CA PHE A 471 -0.58 -7.07 11.65
C PHE A 471 -1.17 -7.50 12.99
N ASN A 472 -2.42 -7.10 13.22
CA ASN A 472 -3.21 -7.60 14.35
C ASN A 472 -4.04 -8.78 13.88
N ILE A 473 -3.95 -9.90 14.61
CA ILE A 473 -4.81 -11.07 14.43
C ILE A 473 -5.98 -10.95 15.40
N VAL A 474 -7.23 -11.02 14.93
CA VAL A 474 -8.38 -11.11 15.84
C VAL A 474 -8.91 -12.53 15.85
N PHE A 475 -8.72 -13.23 16.96
CA PHE A 475 -9.20 -14.59 17.22
C PHE A 475 -10.22 -14.52 18.36
N GLU A 476 -11.45 -14.08 18.06
CA GLU A 476 -12.46 -13.71 19.08
C GLU A 476 -11.98 -12.66 20.14
N GLY A 477 -10.73 -12.15 20.02
CA GLY A 477 -10.00 -11.13 20.79
C GLY A 477 -8.62 -10.83 20.14
N PRO A 478 -7.89 -9.73 20.49
CA PRO A 478 -6.66 -9.32 19.79
C PRO A 478 -5.43 -10.16 20.16
N LEU A 479 -4.70 -10.69 19.16
CA LEU A 479 -3.39 -11.33 19.26
C LEU A 479 -2.36 -10.57 18.39
N SER A 480 -1.13 -10.45 18.91
CA SER A 480 0.00 -9.80 18.23
C SER A 480 0.73 -10.76 17.30
N GLY A 481 1.06 -10.33 16.07
CA GLY A 481 1.90 -11.07 15.12
C GLY A 481 2.75 -10.14 14.24
N SER A 482 3.67 -10.71 13.46
CA SER A 482 4.53 -9.98 12.52
C SER A 482 4.55 -10.67 11.16
N TRP A 483 4.62 -9.90 10.07
CA TRP A 483 4.72 -10.45 8.71
C TRP A 483 5.95 -9.93 8.01
N TYR A 484 6.43 -10.77 7.10
CA TYR A 484 7.48 -10.48 6.16
C TYR A 484 6.96 -10.84 4.76
N ALA A 485 7.07 -9.94 3.81
CA ALA A 485 6.78 -10.28 2.41
C ALA A 485 7.97 -9.86 1.59
N GLU A 486 8.39 -10.74 0.70
CA GLU A 486 9.56 -10.51 -0.12
C GLU A 486 9.11 -10.44 -1.57
N ARG A 487 9.63 -9.44 -2.27
CA ARG A 487 9.28 -9.31 -3.67
C ARG A 487 9.90 -10.41 -4.45
#